data_AF-A0A9X4FGI5-F1
#
_entry.id   AF-A0A9X4FGI5-F1
#
_cell.length_a   1.000
_cell.length_b   1.000
_cell.length_c   1.000
_cell.angle_alpha   90.00
_cell.angle_beta   90.00
_cell.angle_gamma   90.00
#
_symmetry.space_group_name_H-M   'P 1'
#
loop_
_entity.id
_entity.type
_entity.pdbx_description
1 polymer ?
#
loop_
_entity_poly.entity_id
_entity_poly.type
_entity_poly.pdbx_seq_one_letter_code
_entity_poly.pdbx_strand_id
1 'polypeptide(L)'
;MIRRSSASPQIPKKNRLPPTIFETQIGGVTLQGLKEPISPVVPSSVAASSVVSSFSETVQGTNLVTIESFKGIPYAYSGDSSTEAFFFGKPNRFEHSVMLPLAKAAVEDNSFTDFGNICPQPDSSEYSETCLYLNIWRPNNTSANDKLPVYVYIHSGTFETGSGNLPNIIPDVAVAQSSMGNNPFIAVTFNYRLGLLGKLWVEDKGNTKRGNFAIGDQKRALEWVNQHIGDFGGDSANVTVFGQGAGATSINALQQTTTGDRETNDNVAGNFFNRAIMQSLPLGLSFESYAAAKNQYDTLKTAKATLYPDLTINQLTVEQVLELQKQVKAEITGRLFGLPDQTIENMVSDILGWIDDGDSTQSIVAKLGVKYASDIASIYP
;
A
#
# COMPACT_ATOMS: atom_id res chain seq x y z
N MET A 1 24.34 22.60 -54.51
CA MET A 1 25.50 22.89 -53.65
C MET A 1 25.04 23.84 -52.54
N ILE A 2 24.50 23.33 -51.41
CA ILE A 2 24.37 24.12 -50.17
C ILE A 2 24.64 23.17 -48.99
N ARG A 3 25.60 23.58 -48.17
CA ARG A 3 26.23 22.83 -47.08
C ARG A 3 25.31 22.69 -45.86
N ARG A 4 25.50 21.57 -45.15
CA ARG A 4 25.04 21.33 -43.77
C ARG A 4 25.62 22.38 -42.81
N SER A 5 24.79 22.87 -41.90
CA SER A 5 25.18 23.55 -40.67
C SER A 5 24.53 22.80 -39.51
N SER A 6 25.35 22.18 -38.68
CA SER A 6 24.99 21.51 -37.44
C SER A 6 24.64 22.53 -36.35
N ALA A 7 23.42 22.47 -35.82
CA ALA A 7 23.06 23.13 -34.57
C ALA A 7 22.19 22.16 -33.75
N SER A 8 22.68 21.78 -32.56
CA SER A 8 21.94 21.03 -31.56
C SER A 8 20.73 21.83 -31.06
N PRO A 9 19.55 21.23 -30.84
CA PRO A 9 18.46 21.93 -30.18
C PRO A 9 18.80 22.09 -28.69
N GLN A 10 18.97 23.32 -28.22
CA GLN A 10 18.97 23.61 -26.79
C GLN A 10 17.54 23.42 -26.25
N ILE A 11 17.42 22.58 -25.23
CA ILE A 11 16.21 22.43 -24.43
C ILE A 11 15.98 23.76 -23.67
N PRO A 12 14.77 24.36 -23.72
CA PRO A 12 14.51 25.56 -22.95
C PRO A 12 14.62 25.27 -21.45
N LYS A 13 15.41 26.04 -20.72
CA LYS A 13 15.37 26.06 -19.25
C LYS A 13 13.96 26.45 -18.83
N LYS A 14 13.22 25.53 -18.19
CA LYS A 14 11.98 25.86 -17.49
C LYS A 14 12.30 26.91 -16.43
N ASN A 15 11.84 28.13 -16.64
CA ASN A 15 11.79 29.15 -15.60
C ASN A 15 10.94 28.59 -14.46
N ARG A 16 11.55 28.41 -13.27
CA ARG A 16 10.81 28.19 -12.04
C ARG A 16 9.93 29.41 -11.82
N LEU A 17 8.61 29.23 -11.83
CA LEU A 17 7.69 30.21 -11.28
C LEU A 17 8.01 30.37 -9.78
N PRO A 18 8.01 31.61 -9.24
CA PRO A 18 8.13 31.80 -7.80
C PRO A 18 6.93 31.13 -7.09
N PRO A 19 7.09 30.66 -5.85
CA PRO A 19 6.04 29.96 -5.14
C PRO A 19 4.84 30.89 -4.94
N THR A 20 3.74 30.58 -5.64
CA THR A 20 2.45 31.21 -5.42
C THR A 20 1.84 30.63 -4.15
N ILE A 21 1.53 31.50 -3.18
CA ILE A 21 0.85 31.15 -1.94
C ILE A 21 -0.57 30.72 -2.29
N PHE A 22 -0.95 29.48 -1.99
CA PHE A 22 -2.35 29.04 -2.03
C PHE A 22 -2.94 29.22 -0.63
N GLU A 23 -3.69 30.31 -0.44
CA GLU A 23 -4.58 30.46 0.72
C GLU A 23 -5.82 29.62 0.46
N THR A 24 -6.02 28.55 1.24
CA THR A 24 -7.27 27.80 1.26
C THR A 24 -7.86 27.89 2.66
N GLN A 25 -9.06 28.46 2.79
CA GLN A 25 -9.81 28.45 4.05
C GLN A 25 -10.68 27.20 4.13
N ILE A 26 -10.42 26.36 5.13
CA ILE A 26 -11.37 25.33 5.58
C ILE A 26 -11.54 25.55 7.08
N GLY A 27 -12.77 25.84 7.52
CA GLY A 27 -13.11 25.94 8.95
C GLY A 27 -12.48 27.10 9.75
N GLY A 28 -12.07 28.20 9.10
CA GLY A 28 -11.52 29.37 9.79
C GLY A 28 -10.02 29.29 10.14
N VAL A 29 -9.28 28.35 9.56
CA VAL A 29 -7.83 28.18 9.75
C VAL A 29 -7.06 28.86 8.62
N THR A 30 -6.03 29.65 8.95
CA THR A 30 -5.10 30.26 7.99
C THR A 30 -3.79 29.49 8.00
N LEU A 31 -3.41 28.90 6.87
CA LEU A 31 -2.15 28.18 6.71
C LEU A 31 -1.04 29.16 6.31
N GLN A 32 0.03 29.29 7.11
CA GLN A 32 1.24 30.04 6.74
C GLN A 32 2.47 29.15 6.86
N GLY A 33 3.20 28.96 5.76
CA GLY A 33 4.48 28.24 5.74
C GLY A 33 5.63 29.09 6.31
N LEU A 34 6.52 28.46 7.07
CA LEU A 34 7.74 29.10 7.60
C LEU A 34 8.79 29.36 6.52
N LYS A 35 9.63 30.37 6.77
CA LYS A 35 10.60 30.94 5.82
C LYS A 35 12.02 30.34 5.90
N GLU A 36 12.35 29.53 6.92
CA GLU A 36 13.64 28.81 7.00
C GLU A 36 13.54 27.44 7.72
N PRO A 37 14.29 26.40 7.28
CA PRO A 37 14.28 25.06 7.88
C PRO A 37 15.12 24.97 9.17
N ILE A 38 14.58 24.30 10.20
CA ILE A 38 15.26 23.99 11.47
C ILE A 38 16.02 22.65 11.31
N SER A 39 17.23 22.53 11.87
CA SER A 39 18.07 21.33 11.70
C SER A 39 17.50 20.10 12.44
N PRO A 40 17.34 18.94 11.77
CA PRO A 40 16.79 17.73 12.37
C PRO A 40 17.79 16.95 13.24
N VAL A 41 17.29 16.22 14.25
CA VAL A 41 18.06 15.22 15.01
C VAL A 41 17.90 13.87 14.32
N VAL A 42 18.93 13.43 13.61
CA VAL A 42 18.84 12.24 12.75
C VAL A 42 19.43 11.00 13.44
N PRO A 43 18.82 9.81 13.29
CA PRO A 43 19.40 8.56 13.77
C PRO A 43 20.83 8.37 13.25
N SER A 44 21.73 7.77 14.04
CA SER A 44 23.13 7.55 13.63
C SER A 44 23.28 6.69 12.37
N SER A 45 22.21 6.00 11.96
CA SER A 45 22.10 5.14 10.78
C SER A 45 21.48 5.83 9.55
N VAL A 46 21.04 7.09 9.66
CA VAL A 46 20.36 7.85 8.59
C VAL A 46 21.07 9.21 8.41
N ALA A 47 21.19 9.71 7.18
CA ALA A 47 21.91 10.97 6.92
C ALA A 47 21.10 12.19 7.38
N ALA A 48 21.75 13.22 7.94
CA ALA A 48 21.09 14.43 8.45
C ALA A 48 20.16 15.15 7.44
N SER A 49 20.42 14.97 6.15
CA SER A 49 19.62 15.47 5.02
C SER A 49 18.27 14.76 4.83
N SER A 50 17.93 13.79 5.68
CA SER A 50 16.83 12.85 5.40
C SER A 50 15.47 13.20 5.99
N VAL A 51 15.31 14.43 6.49
CA VAL A 51 14.06 14.89 7.10
C VAL A 51 13.39 15.86 6.14
N VAL A 52 12.19 15.52 5.69
CA VAL A 52 11.35 16.43 4.92
C VAL A 52 10.06 16.73 5.65
N SER A 53 9.77 18.03 5.61
CA SER A 53 8.61 18.77 6.13
C SER A 53 8.46 18.83 7.65
N SER A 54 8.91 19.95 8.21
CA SER A 54 8.41 20.52 9.45
C SER A 54 7.05 21.18 9.18
N PHE A 55 5.95 20.52 9.53
CA PHE A 55 4.65 21.19 9.62
C PHE A 55 4.47 21.77 11.02
N SER A 56 3.81 22.90 11.16
CA SER A 56 3.58 23.57 12.45
C SER A 56 2.18 24.14 12.45
N GLU A 57 1.29 23.53 13.23
CA GLU A 57 -0.09 23.97 13.39
C GLU A 57 -0.20 24.91 14.60
N THR A 58 -0.98 25.99 14.46
CA THR A 58 -1.28 26.90 15.57
C THR A 58 -2.73 26.66 16.01
N VAL A 59 -2.94 26.18 17.23
CA VAL A 59 -4.26 26.17 17.87
C VAL A 59 -4.22 27.17 19.03
N GLN A 60 -5.05 28.23 18.95
CA GLN A 60 -5.29 29.19 20.03
C GLN A 60 -4.03 29.74 20.75
N GLY A 61 -3.00 30.13 19.98
CA GLY A 61 -1.87 30.89 20.53
C GLY A 61 -0.92 30.13 21.44
N THR A 62 -0.94 28.78 21.47
CA THR A 62 0.04 27.99 22.23
C THR A 62 0.57 26.79 21.42
N ASN A 63 1.91 26.74 21.33
CA ASN A 63 2.82 25.69 20.85
C ASN A 63 2.64 25.14 19.43
N LEU A 64 3.58 25.53 18.55
CA LEU A 64 3.85 24.85 17.28
C LEU A 64 4.51 23.49 17.57
N VAL A 65 3.85 22.38 17.21
CA VAL A 65 4.53 21.08 17.17
C VAL A 65 5.07 20.86 15.77
N THR A 66 6.39 20.72 15.69
CA THR A 66 7.05 20.30 14.47
C THR A 66 7.04 18.78 14.37
N ILE A 67 6.71 18.25 13.19
CA ILE A 67 6.77 16.82 12.87
C ILE A 67 7.95 16.56 11.95
N GLU A 68 8.62 15.42 12.15
CA GLU A 68 9.61 14.86 11.24
C GLU A 68 8.97 13.69 10.49
N SER A 69 9.23 13.60 9.18
CA SER A 69 8.82 12.45 8.37
C SER A 69 10.00 11.82 7.63
N PHE A 70 9.99 10.49 7.58
CA PHE A 70 10.91 9.66 6.80
C PHE A 70 10.06 8.82 5.88
N LYS A 71 10.18 9.02 4.57
CA LYS A 71 9.31 8.44 3.55
C LYS A 71 10.12 7.57 2.59
N GLY A 72 9.48 6.53 2.07
CA GLY A 72 10.10 5.65 1.08
C GLY A 72 11.22 4.78 1.64
N ILE A 73 11.14 4.35 2.91
CA ILE A 73 12.11 3.41 3.48
C ILE A 73 11.78 1.99 3.00
N PRO A 74 12.64 1.31 2.22
CA PRO A 74 12.38 -0.06 1.81
C PRO A 74 12.52 -1.01 3.00
N TYR A 75 11.46 -1.77 3.29
CA TYR A 75 11.44 -2.69 4.44
C TYR A 75 11.59 -4.15 4.03
N ALA A 76 11.26 -4.47 2.78
CA ALA A 76 11.33 -5.82 2.25
C ALA A 76 11.52 -5.84 0.73
N TYR A 77 11.90 -7.00 0.21
CA TYR A 77 11.98 -7.26 -1.22
C TYR A 77 11.53 -8.68 -1.53
N SER A 78 10.79 -8.86 -2.63
CA SER A 78 10.42 -10.19 -3.10
C SER A 78 11.52 -10.70 -4.02
N GLY A 79 12.58 -11.28 -3.46
CA GLY A 79 13.77 -11.72 -4.20
C GLY A 79 14.90 -12.06 -3.23
N ASP A 80 16.16 -12.02 -3.69
CA ASP A 80 17.27 -12.11 -2.75
C ASP A 80 17.42 -10.80 -1.96
N SER A 81 18.00 -10.89 -0.75
CA SER A 81 18.16 -9.73 0.15
C SER A 81 19.39 -8.87 -0.17
N SER A 82 20.00 -9.03 -1.36
CA SER A 82 21.11 -8.20 -1.79
C SER A 82 20.61 -6.82 -2.23
N THR A 83 21.45 -5.81 -1.99
CA THR A 83 21.17 -4.44 -2.42
C THR A 83 21.07 -4.34 -3.94
N GLU A 84 21.86 -5.14 -4.67
CA GLU A 84 21.83 -5.19 -6.13
C GLU A 84 20.50 -5.72 -6.67
N ALA A 85 19.97 -6.79 -6.08
CA ALA A 85 18.65 -7.30 -6.44
C ALA A 85 17.54 -6.28 -6.11
N PHE A 86 17.64 -5.56 -5.00
CA PHE A 86 16.65 -4.54 -4.66
C PHE A 86 16.59 -3.40 -5.69
N PHE A 87 17.74 -2.82 -6.08
CA PHE A 87 17.79 -1.65 -6.97
C PHE A 87 17.72 -2.01 -8.47
N PHE A 88 18.28 -3.15 -8.86
CA PHE A 88 18.44 -3.52 -10.27
C PHE A 88 17.78 -4.85 -10.64
N GLY A 89 17.34 -5.63 -9.65
CA GLY A 89 16.70 -6.93 -9.86
C GLY A 89 15.20 -6.81 -10.15
N LYS A 90 14.68 -7.82 -10.86
CA LYS A 90 13.24 -8.02 -11.03
C LYS A 90 12.69 -8.83 -9.84
N PRO A 91 11.63 -8.37 -9.16
CA PRO A 91 11.05 -9.12 -8.05
C PRO A 91 10.55 -10.51 -8.47
N ASN A 92 10.83 -11.51 -7.64
CA ASN A 92 10.18 -12.81 -7.63
C ASN A 92 8.75 -12.65 -7.11
N ARG A 93 7.85 -12.22 -8.00
CA ARG A 93 6.48 -11.77 -7.67
C ARG A 93 5.59 -12.76 -6.93
N PHE A 94 5.84 -14.07 -7.05
CA PHE A 94 5.07 -15.13 -6.37
C PHE A 94 5.90 -15.91 -5.36
N GLU A 95 6.82 -15.21 -4.70
CA GLU A 95 7.56 -15.68 -3.53
C GLU A 95 7.29 -14.77 -2.33
N HIS A 96 7.50 -15.28 -1.12
CA HIS A 96 7.44 -14.44 0.06
C HIS A 96 8.60 -13.46 0.10
N SER A 97 8.31 -12.23 0.54
CA SER A 97 9.32 -11.21 0.70
C SER A 97 10.28 -11.52 1.85
N VAL A 98 11.51 -11.05 1.68
CA VAL A 98 12.57 -11.06 2.69
C VAL A 98 12.73 -9.65 3.23
N MET A 99 12.89 -9.52 4.53
CA MET A 99 13.11 -8.23 5.19
C MET A 99 14.47 -7.66 4.76
N LEU A 100 14.51 -6.36 4.50
CA LEU A 100 15.73 -5.62 4.21
C LEU A 100 16.22 -4.89 5.46
N PRO A 101 17.51 -4.98 5.81
CA PRO A 101 18.07 -4.22 6.92
C PRO A 101 18.16 -2.73 6.56
N LEU A 102 17.92 -1.85 7.53
CA LEU A 102 18.00 -0.39 7.35
C LEU A 102 19.31 0.07 6.70
N ALA A 103 20.45 -0.55 7.02
CA ALA A 103 21.75 -0.20 6.43
C ALA A 103 21.85 -0.45 4.92
N LYS A 104 21.11 -1.43 4.38
CA LYS A 104 21.09 -1.72 2.93
C LYS A 104 20.09 -0.84 2.18
N ALA A 105 19.13 -0.25 2.87
CA ALA A 105 18.25 0.77 2.32
C ALA A 105 19.02 2.07 2.01
N ALA A 106 20.17 2.30 2.64
CA ALA A 106 20.84 3.59 2.69
C ALA A 106 21.80 3.94 1.53
N VAL A 107 21.78 3.19 0.42
CA VAL A 107 22.97 3.09 -0.47
C VAL A 107 22.99 4.06 -1.65
N GLU A 108 21.88 4.64 -2.12
CA GLU A 108 21.90 5.67 -3.18
C GLU A 108 20.91 6.81 -2.88
N ASP A 109 21.43 8.04 -2.76
CA ASP A 109 20.69 9.31 -2.64
C ASP A 109 19.57 9.34 -1.57
N ASN A 110 19.93 8.77 -0.41
CA ASN A 110 19.00 8.25 0.57
C ASN A 110 18.48 9.30 1.57
N SER A 111 17.81 10.32 1.05
CA SER A 111 17.23 11.37 1.87
C SER A 111 15.87 10.99 2.47
N PHE A 112 15.28 9.82 2.17
CA PHE A 112 13.95 9.42 2.69
C PHE A 112 12.92 10.58 2.68
N THR A 113 13.00 11.44 1.67
CA THR A 113 12.25 12.71 1.60
C THR A 113 10.97 12.57 0.84
N ASP A 114 10.91 11.56 -0.01
CA ASP A 114 9.86 11.33 -0.97
C ASP A 114 9.28 9.94 -0.75
N PHE A 115 8.01 9.80 -1.09
CA PHE A 115 7.36 8.50 -0.99
C PHE A 115 7.97 7.52 -1.99
N GLY A 116 8.14 6.27 -1.56
CA GLY A 116 8.48 5.17 -2.47
C GLY A 116 7.31 4.82 -3.37
N ASN A 117 7.56 4.02 -4.41
CA ASN A 117 6.51 3.59 -5.35
C ASN A 117 5.35 2.86 -4.66
N ILE A 118 4.13 3.06 -5.16
CA ILE A 118 2.97 2.27 -4.74
C ILE A 118 2.95 0.91 -5.44
N CYS A 119 2.26 -0.06 -4.85
CA CYS A 119 2.12 -1.39 -5.45
C CYS A 119 1.16 -1.37 -6.63
N PRO A 120 1.33 -2.29 -7.61
CA PRO A 120 0.47 -2.36 -8.78
C PRO A 120 -0.98 -2.60 -8.40
N GLN A 121 -1.86 -1.80 -8.98
CA GLN A 121 -3.28 -1.82 -8.69
C GLN A 121 -4.07 -1.27 -9.89
N PRO A 122 -5.37 -1.58 -10.00
CA PRO A 122 -6.25 -0.91 -10.95
C PRO A 122 -6.24 0.61 -10.74
N ASP A 123 -6.54 1.35 -11.81
CA ASP A 123 -6.82 2.80 -11.78
C ASP A 123 -5.65 3.70 -11.37
N SER A 124 -4.42 3.16 -11.33
CA SER A 124 -3.18 3.93 -11.30
C SER A 124 -2.26 3.49 -12.43
N SER A 125 -1.55 4.45 -13.03
CA SER A 125 -0.46 4.19 -13.99
C SER A 125 0.93 4.39 -13.40
N GLU A 126 1.02 4.90 -12.17
CA GLU A 126 2.28 5.21 -11.49
C GLU A 126 2.50 4.20 -10.36
N TYR A 127 2.94 3.00 -10.72
CA TYR A 127 3.24 1.91 -9.79
C TYR A 127 4.55 1.19 -10.12
N SER A 128 5.04 0.37 -9.19
CA SER A 128 6.18 -0.52 -9.43
C SER A 128 6.00 -1.84 -8.68
N GLU A 129 6.54 -2.95 -9.21
CA GLU A 129 6.65 -4.19 -8.43
C GLU A 129 7.66 -4.04 -7.27
N THR A 130 8.56 -3.05 -7.35
CA THR A 130 9.39 -2.61 -6.22
C THR A 130 8.62 -1.58 -5.39
N CYS A 131 7.68 -2.05 -4.56
CA CYS A 131 6.75 -1.18 -3.83
C CYS A 131 6.74 -1.35 -2.31
N LEU A 132 7.54 -2.27 -1.75
CA LEU A 132 7.52 -2.58 -0.31
C LEU A 132 8.30 -1.54 0.51
N TYR A 133 7.71 -0.36 0.56
CA TYR A 133 8.18 0.80 1.30
C TYR A 133 7.30 1.09 2.52
N LEU A 134 7.92 1.66 3.54
CA LEU A 134 7.25 2.23 4.70
C LEU A 134 7.67 3.68 4.92
N ASN A 135 6.86 4.36 5.72
CA ASN A 135 6.99 5.76 6.05
C ASN A 135 6.81 5.91 7.57
N ILE A 136 7.53 6.84 8.18
CA ILE A 136 7.54 7.09 9.63
C ILE A 136 7.27 8.57 9.87
N TRP A 137 6.40 8.88 10.82
CA TRP A 137 6.12 10.23 11.31
C TRP A 137 6.28 10.27 12.81
N ARG A 138 7.01 11.28 13.30
CA ARG A 138 7.27 11.46 14.73
C ARG A 138 7.37 12.95 15.09
N PRO A 139 7.19 13.32 16.38
CA PRO A 139 7.50 14.68 16.83
C PRO A 139 8.97 15.03 16.57
N ASN A 140 9.24 16.29 16.24
CA ASN A 140 10.60 16.79 16.05
C ASN A 140 11.41 16.73 17.34
N ASN A 141 12.72 16.51 17.20
CA ASN A 141 13.66 16.29 18.32
C ASN A 141 13.41 14.98 19.09
N THR A 142 12.64 14.04 18.53
CA THR A 142 12.55 12.69 19.12
C THR A 142 13.92 12.01 19.07
N SER A 143 14.42 11.62 20.23
CA SER A 143 15.67 10.87 20.41
C SER A 143 15.42 9.37 20.40
N ALA A 144 16.45 8.60 20.02
CA ALA A 144 16.40 7.13 20.05
C ALA A 144 16.08 6.55 21.45
N ASN A 145 16.27 7.32 22.52
CA ASN A 145 16.00 6.90 23.89
C ASN A 145 14.58 7.23 24.40
N ASP A 146 13.74 7.92 23.62
CA ASP A 146 12.45 8.43 24.09
C ASP A 146 11.39 7.33 24.29
N LYS A 147 11.52 6.19 23.61
CA LYS A 147 10.64 5.02 23.73
C LYS A 147 9.16 5.36 23.60
N LEU A 148 8.82 6.09 22.55
CA LEU A 148 7.44 6.50 22.26
C LEU A 148 6.58 5.29 21.83
N PRO A 149 5.27 5.25 22.19
CA PRO A 149 4.34 4.28 21.63
C PRO A 149 4.34 4.33 20.10
N VAL A 150 4.20 3.17 19.45
CA VAL A 150 4.25 3.06 17.99
C VAL A 150 2.89 2.61 17.45
N TYR A 151 2.34 3.36 16.51
CA TYR A 151 1.10 3.06 15.81
C TYR A 151 1.39 2.70 14.35
N VAL A 152 1.13 1.45 13.97
CA VAL A 152 1.36 0.97 12.60
C VAL A 152 0.01 0.83 11.89
N TYR A 153 -0.19 1.62 10.83
CA TYR A 153 -1.40 1.61 10.03
C TYR A 153 -1.29 0.63 8.85
N ILE A 154 -2.22 -0.32 8.77
CA ILE A 154 -2.43 -1.19 7.61
C ILE A 154 -3.56 -0.59 6.78
N HIS A 155 -3.25 -0.12 5.58
CA HIS A 155 -4.24 0.53 4.72
C HIS A 155 -5.34 -0.42 4.25
N SER A 156 -6.47 0.16 3.85
CA SER A 156 -7.60 -0.56 3.27
C SER A 156 -7.45 -0.71 1.75
N GLY A 157 -8.54 -1.09 1.06
CA GLY A 157 -8.61 -1.19 -0.41
C GLY A 157 -8.84 -2.61 -0.91
N THR A 158 -9.61 -3.41 -0.17
CA THR A 158 -10.06 -4.78 -0.55
C THR A 158 -8.94 -5.74 -0.99
N PHE A 159 -7.70 -5.48 -0.56
CA PHE A 159 -6.49 -6.16 -1.07
C PHE A 159 -6.26 -5.99 -2.57
N GLU A 160 -6.90 -5.04 -3.26
CA GLU A 160 -6.75 -4.77 -4.70
C GLU A 160 -6.22 -3.36 -5.00
N THR A 161 -6.49 -2.40 -4.11
CA THR A 161 -6.03 -1.01 -4.19
C THR A 161 -5.50 -0.54 -2.83
N GLY A 162 -4.96 0.67 -2.80
CA GLY A 162 -4.48 1.32 -1.59
C GLY A 162 -2.98 1.55 -1.58
N SER A 163 -2.53 2.36 -0.65
CA SER A 163 -1.11 2.64 -0.41
C SER A 163 -0.91 3.31 0.94
N GLY A 164 0.26 3.10 1.55
CA GLY A 164 0.78 3.86 2.68
C GLY A 164 1.05 5.35 2.37
N ASN A 165 0.97 5.74 1.09
CA ASN A 165 1.27 7.09 0.62
C ASN A 165 0.00 7.94 0.40
N LEU A 166 -1.20 7.38 0.62
CA LEU A 166 -2.44 8.08 0.31
C LEU A 166 -2.61 9.35 1.16
N PRO A 167 -2.97 10.51 0.58
CA PRO A 167 -3.06 11.77 1.33
C PRO A 167 -4.01 11.71 2.54
N ASN A 168 -5.09 10.94 2.45
CA ASN A 168 -6.12 10.83 3.49
C ASN A 168 -5.72 9.93 4.68
N ILE A 169 -4.55 9.30 4.64
CA ILE A 169 -4.03 8.46 5.74
C ILE A 169 -2.72 8.99 6.32
N ILE A 170 -2.21 10.13 5.82
CA ILE A 170 -1.00 10.75 6.36
C ILE A 170 -1.28 11.13 7.82
N PRO A 171 -0.49 10.64 8.79
CA PRO A 171 -0.80 10.78 10.22
C PRO A 171 -0.19 12.04 10.86
N ASP A 172 0.34 12.99 10.07
CA ASP A 172 1.07 14.16 10.55
C ASP A 172 0.27 15.02 11.53
N VAL A 173 -0.97 15.35 11.18
CA VAL A 173 -1.89 16.11 12.05
C VAL A 173 -2.19 15.33 13.33
N ALA A 174 -2.40 14.02 13.25
CA ALA A 174 -2.69 13.19 14.43
C ALA A 174 -1.50 13.12 15.38
N VAL A 175 -0.27 12.96 14.85
CA VAL A 175 0.96 12.99 15.64
C VAL A 175 1.15 14.36 16.31
N ALA A 176 0.92 15.45 15.56
CA ALA A 176 1.04 16.82 16.09
C ALA A 176 0.06 17.08 17.23
N GLN A 177 -1.23 16.78 17.02
CA GLN A 177 -2.28 16.97 18.02
C GLN A 177 -2.04 16.15 19.29
N SER A 178 -1.65 14.88 19.16
CA SER A 178 -1.35 14.03 20.32
C SER A 178 -0.13 14.52 21.09
N SER A 179 0.89 15.01 20.39
CA SER A 179 2.06 15.64 21.02
C SER A 179 1.71 16.92 21.77
N MET A 180 0.82 17.77 21.24
CA MET A 180 0.30 18.94 21.96
C MET A 180 -0.45 18.55 23.24
N GLY A 181 -1.15 17.42 23.21
CA GLY A 181 -1.83 16.82 24.34
C GLY A 181 -0.92 16.05 25.32
N ASN A 182 0.40 16.16 25.21
CA ASN A 182 1.39 15.44 26.02
C ASN A 182 1.29 13.90 25.94
N ASN A 183 0.84 13.40 24.79
CA ASN A 183 0.79 11.96 24.47
C ASN A 183 1.51 11.69 23.12
N PRO A 184 2.81 12.03 22.98
CA PRO A 184 3.54 11.84 21.73
C PRO A 184 3.60 10.34 21.35
N PHE A 185 3.51 10.06 20.05
CA PHE A 185 3.63 8.71 19.50
C PHE A 185 4.31 8.76 18.13
N ILE A 186 4.80 7.62 17.67
CA ILE A 186 5.32 7.43 16.31
C ILE A 186 4.27 6.73 15.46
N ALA A 187 3.98 7.27 14.29
CA ALA A 187 3.12 6.64 13.31
C ALA A 187 3.94 5.99 12.20
N VAL A 188 3.50 4.82 11.73
CA VAL A 188 4.08 4.11 10.59
C VAL A 188 2.98 3.77 9.60
N THR A 189 3.18 4.04 8.32
CA THR A 189 2.36 3.52 7.23
C THR A 189 3.26 2.77 6.26
N PHE A 190 2.71 1.86 5.48
CA PHE A 190 3.51 1.07 4.55
C PHE A 190 2.64 0.51 3.42
N ASN A 191 3.31 0.11 2.34
CA ASN A 191 2.70 -0.59 1.21
C ASN A 191 2.87 -2.10 1.37
N TYR A 192 1.90 -2.89 0.90
CA TYR A 192 2.01 -4.34 0.75
C TYR A 192 1.46 -4.77 -0.61
N ARG A 193 1.87 -5.94 -1.15
CA ARG A 193 1.41 -6.38 -2.48
C ARG A 193 -0.10 -6.53 -2.54
N LEU A 194 -0.67 -6.16 -3.68
CA LEU A 194 -2.11 -6.15 -3.94
C LEU A 194 -2.49 -7.10 -5.07
N GLY A 195 -3.78 -7.38 -5.17
CA GLY A 195 -4.37 -8.15 -6.25
C GLY A 195 -3.77 -9.55 -6.37
N LEU A 196 -3.64 -10.02 -7.60
CA LEU A 196 -2.98 -11.29 -7.92
C LEU A 196 -1.54 -11.35 -7.38
N LEU A 197 -0.79 -10.25 -7.39
CA LEU A 197 0.58 -10.23 -6.86
C LEU A 197 0.62 -10.46 -5.34
N GLY A 198 -0.44 -10.08 -4.62
CA GLY A 198 -0.57 -10.26 -3.18
C GLY A 198 -1.25 -11.55 -2.73
N LYS A 199 -2.12 -12.14 -3.56
CA LYS A 199 -3.01 -13.25 -3.12
C LYS A 199 -2.90 -14.55 -3.91
N LEU A 200 -2.13 -14.59 -5.01
CA LEU A 200 -2.09 -15.77 -5.88
C LEU A 200 -1.75 -17.04 -5.10
N TRP A 201 -2.60 -18.06 -5.25
CA TRP A 201 -2.29 -19.41 -4.79
C TRP A 201 -1.24 -20.05 -5.71
N VAL A 202 -0.25 -20.72 -5.11
CA VAL A 202 0.81 -21.42 -5.85
C VAL A 202 0.81 -22.91 -5.50
N GLU A 203 1.11 -23.77 -6.48
CA GLU A 203 1.13 -25.22 -6.29
C GLU A 203 2.33 -25.69 -5.44
N ASP A 204 2.19 -26.81 -4.72
CA ASP A 204 3.23 -27.27 -3.78
C ASP A 204 4.49 -27.70 -4.51
N LYS A 205 5.64 -27.40 -3.89
CA LYS A 205 6.90 -28.12 -4.15
C LYS A 205 7.47 -28.75 -2.86
N GLY A 206 6.62 -29.06 -1.90
CA GLY A 206 6.95 -29.78 -0.67
C GLY A 206 7.19 -28.88 0.56
N ASN A 207 6.65 -27.66 0.60
CA ASN A 207 6.74 -26.78 1.78
C ASN A 207 5.58 -25.76 1.83
N THR A 208 5.01 -25.56 3.02
CA THR A 208 3.68 -25.01 3.35
C THR A 208 3.45 -23.50 3.09
N LYS A 209 4.16 -22.87 2.16
CA LYS A 209 4.08 -21.41 1.93
C LYS A 209 3.44 -21.06 0.59
N ARG A 210 2.12 -21.22 0.49
CA ARG A 210 1.38 -21.15 -0.77
C ARG A 210 0.45 -19.92 -0.85
N GLY A 211 0.98 -18.79 -1.29
CA GLY A 211 0.22 -17.55 -1.47
C GLY A 211 0.23 -16.66 -0.24
N ASN A 212 -0.83 -15.86 -0.03
CA ASN A 212 -0.92 -14.87 1.04
C ASN A 212 0.30 -13.94 1.12
N PHE A 213 0.89 -13.61 -0.03
CA PHE A 213 2.07 -12.77 -0.12
C PHE A 213 1.86 -11.40 0.52
N ALA A 214 0.67 -10.82 0.38
CA ALA A 214 0.26 -9.57 1.03
C ALA A 214 0.37 -9.63 2.57
N ILE A 215 -0.15 -10.71 3.18
CA ILE A 215 -0.05 -10.92 4.63
C ILE A 215 1.41 -11.16 5.03
N GLY A 216 2.17 -11.89 4.20
CA GLY A 216 3.60 -12.06 4.38
C GLY A 216 4.36 -10.73 4.37
N ASP A 217 4.04 -9.83 3.45
CA ASP A 217 4.64 -8.49 3.36
C ASP A 217 4.31 -7.66 4.60
N GLN A 218 3.05 -7.66 5.04
CA GLN A 218 2.64 -6.98 6.28
C GLN A 218 3.37 -7.54 7.51
N LYS A 219 3.57 -8.85 7.57
CA LYS A 219 4.41 -9.46 8.61
C LYS A 219 5.85 -8.94 8.56
N ARG A 220 6.45 -8.83 7.37
CA ARG A 220 7.80 -8.25 7.21
C ARG A 220 7.87 -6.78 7.60
N ALA A 221 6.83 -5.99 7.33
CA ALA A 221 6.76 -4.61 7.79
C ALA A 221 6.76 -4.54 9.33
N LEU A 222 5.98 -5.40 10.00
CA LEU A 222 5.93 -5.45 11.46
C LEU A 222 7.23 -5.97 12.09
N GLU A 223 7.86 -6.97 11.46
CA GLU A 223 9.19 -7.45 11.86
C GLU A 223 10.24 -6.34 11.71
N TRP A 224 10.21 -5.59 10.61
CA TRP A 224 11.09 -4.44 10.40
C TRP A 224 10.88 -3.36 11.46
N VAL A 225 9.62 -3.00 11.76
CA VAL A 225 9.29 -2.03 12.81
C VAL A 225 9.83 -2.51 14.15
N ASN A 226 9.62 -3.78 14.50
CA ASN A 226 10.13 -4.32 15.76
C ASN A 226 11.66 -4.24 15.87
N GLN A 227 12.39 -4.46 14.78
CA GLN A 227 13.86 -4.42 14.76
C GLN A 227 14.46 -3.02 14.68
N HIS A 228 13.78 -2.06 14.04
CA HIS A 228 14.38 -0.78 13.66
C HIS A 228 13.71 0.45 14.25
N ILE A 229 12.48 0.38 14.78
CA ILE A 229 11.77 1.59 15.24
C ILE A 229 12.44 2.26 16.44
N GLY A 230 13.28 1.53 17.19
CA GLY A 230 14.10 2.07 18.27
C GLY A 230 15.07 3.16 17.79
N ASP A 231 15.61 3.03 16.57
CA ASP A 231 16.49 4.04 15.97
C ASP A 231 15.73 5.36 15.73
N PHE A 232 14.41 5.29 15.56
CA PHE A 232 13.52 6.42 15.39
C PHE A 232 12.91 6.91 16.72
N GLY A 233 13.29 6.33 17.85
CA GLY A 233 12.79 6.70 19.20
C GLY A 233 11.51 5.98 19.62
N GLY A 234 11.09 4.95 18.89
CA GLY A 234 9.91 4.15 19.21
C GLY A 234 10.22 3.01 20.19
N ASP A 235 9.23 2.61 20.97
CA ASP A 235 9.28 1.42 21.80
C ASP A 235 8.74 0.20 21.03
N SER A 236 9.63 -0.70 20.61
CA SER A 236 9.26 -1.92 19.89
C SER A 236 8.44 -2.91 20.73
N ALA A 237 8.41 -2.76 22.07
CA ALA A 237 7.55 -3.51 22.97
C ALA A 237 6.18 -2.86 23.20
N ASN A 238 5.93 -1.69 22.61
CA ASN A 238 4.69 -0.93 22.73
C ASN A 238 4.10 -0.57 21.37
N VAL A 239 3.90 -1.59 20.53
CA VAL A 239 3.37 -1.44 19.18
C VAL A 239 1.86 -1.74 19.16
N THR A 240 1.10 -0.79 18.60
CA THR A 240 -0.33 -0.90 18.29
C THR A 240 -0.51 -0.95 16.79
N VAL A 241 -1.10 -2.03 16.27
CA VAL A 241 -1.51 -2.10 14.86
C VAL A 241 -2.94 -1.61 14.71
N PHE A 242 -3.23 -0.86 13.65
CA PHE A 242 -4.59 -0.44 13.35
C PHE A 242 -4.85 -0.40 11.84
N GLY A 243 -6.10 -0.56 11.46
CA GLY A 243 -6.45 -0.64 10.05
C GLY A 243 -7.96 -0.64 9.84
N GLN A 244 -8.38 -0.19 8.66
CA GLN A 244 -9.78 -0.13 8.25
C GLN A 244 -10.08 -1.19 7.19
N GLY A 245 -11.26 -1.81 7.24
CA GLY A 245 -11.73 -2.73 6.19
C GLY A 245 -10.74 -3.86 5.93
N ALA A 246 -10.08 -3.86 4.76
CA ALA A 246 -9.06 -4.85 4.42
C ALA A 246 -7.86 -4.83 5.41
N GLY A 247 -7.51 -3.66 5.95
CA GLY A 247 -6.50 -3.54 7.01
C GLY A 247 -6.97 -4.16 8.33
N ALA A 248 -8.25 -4.03 8.67
CA ALA A 248 -8.81 -4.72 9.84
C ALA A 248 -8.82 -6.25 9.64
N THR A 249 -9.18 -6.73 8.44
CA THR A 249 -9.11 -8.14 8.05
C THR A 249 -7.68 -8.67 8.13
N SER A 250 -6.70 -7.87 7.72
CA SER A 250 -5.28 -8.17 7.82
C SER A 250 -4.84 -8.35 9.28
N ILE A 251 -5.25 -7.44 10.17
CA ILE A 251 -4.98 -7.54 11.61
C ILE A 251 -5.64 -8.77 12.22
N ASN A 252 -6.84 -9.12 11.79
CA ASN A 252 -7.50 -10.36 12.20
C ASN A 252 -6.68 -11.60 11.78
N ALA A 253 -6.12 -11.62 10.56
CA ALA A 253 -5.27 -12.71 10.07
C ALA A 253 -3.96 -12.79 10.86
N LEU A 254 -3.31 -11.66 11.13
CA LEU A 254 -2.03 -11.58 11.85
C LEU A 254 -2.15 -11.93 13.35
N GLN A 255 -3.36 -11.91 13.90
CA GLN A 255 -3.64 -12.35 15.28
C GLN A 255 -3.87 -13.86 15.41
N GLN A 256 -4.06 -14.58 14.29
CA GLN A 256 -4.22 -16.03 14.32
C GLN A 256 -2.91 -16.67 14.80
N THR A 257 -2.98 -17.45 15.87
CA THR A 257 -1.82 -18.19 16.39
C THR A 257 -1.80 -19.61 15.81
N THR A 258 -0.64 -20.07 15.35
CA THR A 258 -0.47 -21.44 14.87
C THR A 258 -0.31 -22.37 16.07
N THR A 259 -1.40 -22.68 16.76
CA THR A 259 -1.38 -23.57 17.94
C THR A 259 -1.03 -25.03 17.62
N GLY A 260 -0.89 -25.42 16.34
CA GLY A 260 -0.57 -26.78 15.89
C GLY A 260 0.83 -27.00 15.31
N ASP A 261 1.47 -25.98 14.73
CA ASP A 261 2.79 -26.11 14.09
C ASP A 261 3.88 -25.51 15.00
N ARG A 262 4.34 -26.33 15.96
CA ARG A 262 5.45 -25.99 16.87
C ARG A 262 6.80 -25.83 16.18
N GLU A 263 6.92 -26.12 14.89
CA GLU A 263 8.20 -26.11 14.18
C GLU A 263 8.65 -24.73 13.65
N THR A 264 7.76 -23.72 13.55
CA THR A 264 8.13 -22.45 12.88
C THR A 264 7.99 -21.17 13.71
N ASN A 265 7.39 -21.19 14.92
CA ASN A 265 7.13 -20.01 15.77
C ASN A 265 6.73 -18.76 14.95
N ASP A 266 5.73 -18.92 14.07
CA ASP A 266 5.35 -17.90 13.09
C ASP A 266 4.42 -16.82 13.64
N ASN A 267 4.16 -16.83 14.96
CA ASN A 267 3.24 -15.91 15.63
C ASN A 267 3.66 -14.45 15.41
N VAL A 268 2.72 -13.62 14.95
CA VAL A 268 2.94 -12.18 14.74
C VAL A 268 2.46 -11.39 15.97
N ALA A 269 1.22 -11.62 16.40
CA ALA A 269 0.70 -11.05 17.63
C ALA A 269 1.49 -11.54 18.85
N GLY A 270 1.83 -10.62 19.76
CA GLY A 270 2.67 -10.86 20.93
C GLY A 270 4.18 -10.80 20.65
N ASN A 271 4.60 -11.04 19.40
CA ASN A 271 6.01 -10.93 18.99
C ASN A 271 6.33 -9.55 18.39
N PHE A 272 5.48 -9.06 17.47
CA PHE A 272 5.71 -7.80 16.76
C PHE A 272 4.71 -6.69 17.10
N PHE A 273 3.59 -7.03 17.75
CA PHE A 273 2.65 -6.04 18.28
C PHE A 273 1.87 -6.56 19.48
N ASN A 274 1.37 -5.65 20.31
CA ASN A 274 0.72 -5.96 21.59
C ASN A 274 -0.74 -5.48 21.66
N ARG A 275 -1.13 -4.57 20.76
CA ARG A 275 -2.48 -3.97 20.73
C ARG A 275 -2.96 -3.88 19.29
N ALA A 276 -4.28 -3.97 19.11
CA ALA A 276 -4.92 -3.96 17.80
C ALA A 276 -6.17 -3.08 17.81
N ILE A 277 -6.36 -2.26 16.77
CA ILE A 277 -7.59 -1.50 16.53
C ILE A 277 -8.12 -1.88 15.13
N MET A 278 -9.22 -2.63 15.10
CA MET A 278 -9.83 -3.15 13.87
C MET A 278 -11.08 -2.32 13.51
N GLN A 279 -10.93 -1.37 12.58
CA GLN A 279 -12.01 -0.47 12.18
C GLN A 279 -12.83 -1.10 11.04
N SER A 280 -14.13 -1.29 11.29
CA SER A 280 -15.06 -1.87 10.31
C SER A 280 -14.61 -3.25 9.79
N LEU A 281 -14.14 -4.12 10.69
CA LEU A 281 -13.89 -5.53 10.36
C LEU A 281 -15.22 -6.18 9.94
N PRO A 282 -15.32 -6.82 8.76
CA PRO A 282 -16.53 -7.50 8.33
C PRO A 282 -16.69 -8.84 9.08
N LEU A 283 -17.07 -8.76 10.36
CA LEU A 283 -17.36 -9.92 11.19
C LEU A 283 -18.45 -10.78 10.52
N GLY A 284 -18.14 -12.06 10.31
CA GLY A 284 -19.02 -13.02 9.62
C GLY A 284 -18.56 -13.44 8.22
N LEU A 285 -17.62 -12.72 7.60
CA LEU A 285 -16.93 -13.21 6.40
C LEU A 285 -15.75 -14.10 6.81
N SER A 286 -15.78 -15.36 6.37
CA SER A 286 -14.66 -16.28 6.58
C SER A 286 -13.49 -15.91 5.67
N PHE A 287 -12.27 -16.14 6.16
CA PHE A 287 -11.10 -16.11 5.28
C PHE A 287 -11.28 -17.11 4.15
N GLU A 288 -10.69 -16.78 3.00
CA GLU A 288 -10.69 -17.69 1.87
C GLU A 288 -9.98 -18.99 2.25
N SER A 289 -10.71 -20.10 2.14
CA SER A 289 -10.12 -21.41 2.40
C SER A 289 -9.11 -21.76 1.32
N TYR A 290 -8.15 -22.61 1.67
CA TYR A 290 -7.19 -23.14 0.71
C TYR A 290 -7.85 -23.76 -0.54
N ALA A 291 -8.95 -24.51 -0.36
CA ALA A 291 -9.68 -25.11 -1.47
C ALA A 291 -10.34 -24.07 -2.37
N ALA A 292 -10.90 -23.01 -1.78
CA ALA A 292 -11.47 -21.89 -2.53
C ALA A 292 -10.39 -21.15 -3.34
N ALA A 293 -9.23 -20.86 -2.72
CA ALA A 293 -8.10 -20.21 -3.39
C ALA A 293 -7.57 -21.05 -4.56
N LYS A 294 -7.50 -22.38 -4.41
CA LYS A 294 -7.14 -23.29 -5.49
C LYS A 294 -8.16 -23.25 -6.64
N ASN A 295 -9.46 -23.25 -6.34
CA ASN A 295 -10.49 -23.18 -7.38
C ASN A 295 -10.46 -21.84 -8.15
N GLN A 296 -10.21 -20.73 -7.45
CA GLN A 296 -9.98 -19.43 -8.11
C GLN A 296 -8.75 -19.48 -9.01
N TYR A 297 -7.67 -20.13 -8.56
CA TYR A 297 -6.48 -20.34 -9.38
C TYR A 297 -6.77 -21.15 -10.65
N ASP A 298 -7.58 -22.20 -10.57
CA ASP A 298 -7.97 -23.00 -11.73
C ASP A 298 -8.78 -22.16 -12.76
N THR A 299 -9.62 -21.24 -12.29
CA THR A 299 -10.33 -20.26 -13.13
C THR A 299 -9.35 -19.30 -13.79
N LEU A 300 -8.42 -18.74 -13.01
CA LEU A 300 -7.36 -17.87 -13.51
C LEU A 300 -6.47 -18.56 -14.56
N LYS A 301 -6.15 -19.85 -14.37
CA LYS A 301 -5.37 -20.64 -15.33
C LYS A 301 -6.08 -20.75 -16.67
N THR A 302 -7.40 -20.92 -16.64
CA THR A 302 -8.26 -20.98 -17.83
C THR A 302 -8.27 -19.63 -18.55
N ALA A 303 -8.58 -18.54 -17.83
CA ALA A 303 -8.57 -17.19 -18.38
C ALA A 303 -7.20 -16.80 -18.98
N LYS A 304 -6.10 -17.13 -18.28
CA LYS A 304 -4.72 -16.90 -18.77
C LYS A 304 -4.40 -17.71 -20.02
N ALA A 305 -4.91 -18.94 -20.14
CA ALA A 305 -4.72 -19.77 -21.33
C ALA A 305 -5.44 -19.17 -22.54
N THR A 306 -6.60 -18.54 -22.33
CA THR A 306 -7.37 -17.84 -23.37
C THR A 306 -6.70 -16.54 -23.80
N LEU A 307 -6.32 -15.68 -22.85
CA LEU A 307 -5.79 -14.34 -23.16
C LEU A 307 -4.33 -14.34 -23.60
N TYR A 308 -3.51 -15.20 -22.97
CA TYR A 308 -2.06 -15.19 -23.11
C TYR A 308 -1.52 -16.62 -23.27
N PRO A 309 -1.90 -17.36 -24.32
CA PRO A 309 -1.62 -18.80 -24.44
C PRO A 309 -0.13 -19.14 -24.32
N ASP A 310 0.74 -18.31 -24.90
CA ASP A 310 2.19 -18.57 -25.01
C ASP A 310 3.01 -18.11 -23.80
N LEU A 311 2.38 -17.44 -22.82
CA LEU A 311 3.07 -16.86 -21.66
C LEU A 311 2.74 -17.60 -20.37
N THR A 312 3.76 -17.87 -19.55
CA THR A 312 3.54 -18.25 -18.15
C THR A 312 3.17 -17.01 -17.32
N ILE A 313 2.53 -17.22 -16.16
CA ILE A 313 2.13 -16.12 -15.28
C ILE A 313 3.30 -15.24 -14.80
N ASN A 314 4.51 -15.81 -14.70
CA ASN A 314 5.74 -15.08 -14.35
C ASN A 314 6.26 -14.19 -15.50
N GLN A 315 5.89 -14.50 -16.75
CA GLN A 315 6.31 -13.76 -17.93
C GLN A 315 5.38 -12.60 -18.28
N LEU A 316 4.18 -12.56 -17.71
CA LEU A 316 3.23 -11.48 -17.95
C LEU A 316 3.81 -10.12 -17.50
N THR A 317 3.49 -9.04 -18.21
CA THR A 317 3.73 -7.69 -17.71
C THR A 317 2.76 -7.37 -16.56
N VAL A 318 3.01 -6.30 -15.82
CA VAL A 318 2.14 -5.91 -14.72
C VAL A 318 0.74 -5.55 -15.23
N GLU A 319 0.67 -4.86 -16.37
CA GLU A 319 -0.58 -4.50 -17.04
C GLU A 319 -1.37 -5.75 -17.43
N GLN A 320 -0.70 -6.78 -17.96
CA GLN A 320 -1.33 -8.06 -18.30
C GLN A 320 -1.82 -8.81 -17.05
N VAL A 321 -1.12 -8.72 -15.92
CA VAL A 321 -1.58 -9.28 -14.64
C VAL A 321 -2.83 -8.55 -14.15
N LEU A 322 -2.85 -7.22 -14.24
CA LEU A 322 -4.01 -6.41 -13.84
C LEU A 322 -5.22 -6.66 -14.75
N GLU A 323 -5.01 -6.84 -16.06
CA GLU A 323 -6.06 -7.20 -17.01
C GLU A 323 -6.61 -8.60 -16.72
N LEU A 324 -5.74 -9.58 -16.52
CA LEU A 324 -6.13 -10.94 -16.13
C LEU A 324 -6.96 -10.93 -14.83
N GLN A 325 -6.58 -10.11 -13.85
CA GLN A 325 -7.35 -9.94 -12.61
C GLN A 325 -8.77 -9.42 -12.88
N LYS A 326 -8.92 -8.42 -13.75
CA LYS A 326 -10.23 -7.85 -14.11
C LYS A 326 -11.13 -8.90 -14.75
N GLN A 327 -10.59 -9.69 -15.67
CA GLN A 327 -11.36 -10.73 -16.35
C GLN A 327 -11.81 -11.85 -15.41
N VAL A 328 -10.92 -12.37 -14.56
CA VAL A 328 -11.27 -13.41 -13.59
C VAL A 328 -12.33 -12.89 -12.60
N LYS A 329 -12.24 -11.62 -12.19
CA LYS A 329 -13.25 -11.00 -11.33
C LYS A 329 -14.60 -10.90 -12.03
N ALA A 330 -14.64 -10.53 -13.31
CA ALA A 330 -15.86 -10.47 -14.10
C ALA A 330 -16.51 -11.86 -14.25
N GLU A 331 -15.72 -12.89 -14.58
CA GLU A 331 -16.19 -14.28 -14.72
C GLU A 331 -16.79 -14.82 -13.41
N ILE A 332 -16.12 -14.61 -12.28
CA ILE A 332 -16.61 -15.04 -10.96
C ILE A 332 -17.89 -14.29 -10.58
N THR A 333 -17.94 -12.97 -10.82
CA THR A 333 -19.12 -12.15 -10.54
C THR A 333 -20.30 -12.59 -11.39
N GLY A 334 -20.05 -12.88 -12.67
CA GLY A 334 -20.99 -13.50 -13.59
C GLY A 334 -21.64 -14.76 -13.09
N ARG A 335 -20.80 -15.73 -12.72
CA ARG A 335 -21.23 -17.02 -12.17
C ARG A 335 -22.03 -16.86 -10.89
N LEU A 336 -21.64 -15.94 -10.01
CA LEU A 336 -22.37 -15.67 -8.76
C LEU A 336 -23.79 -15.17 -9.03
N PHE A 337 -23.97 -14.37 -10.08
CA PHE A 337 -25.27 -13.90 -10.51
C PHE A 337 -25.90 -14.81 -11.57
N GLY A 338 -25.33 -15.96 -11.94
CA GLY A 338 -25.89 -16.85 -12.98
C GLY A 338 -25.94 -16.24 -14.39
N LEU A 339 -25.21 -15.17 -14.64
CA LEU A 339 -25.23 -14.46 -15.92
C LEU A 339 -24.23 -15.08 -16.91
N PRO A 340 -24.61 -15.29 -18.19
CA PRO A 340 -23.68 -15.70 -19.25
C PRO A 340 -22.58 -14.64 -19.49
N ASP A 341 -21.38 -15.08 -19.91
CA ASP A 341 -20.22 -14.20 -20.14
C ASP A 341 -20.53 -13.02 -21.08
N GLN A 342 -21.27 -13.27 -22.17
CA GLN A 342 -21.70 -12.22 -23.11
C GLN A 342 -22.60 -11.17 -22.46
N THR A 343 -23.45 -11.58 -21.51
CA THR A 343 -24.34 -10.65 -20.78
C THR A 343 -23.52 -9.76 -19.85
N ILE A 344 -22.48 -10.29 -19.23
CA ILE A 344 -21.56 -9.51 -18.39
C ILE A 344 -20.76 -8.53 -19.23
N GLU A 345 -20.22 -8.96 -20.38
CA GLU A 345 -19.49 -8.07 -21.30
C GLU A 345 -20.37 -6.93 -21.79
N ASN A 346 -21.63 -7.22 -22.12
CA ASN A 346 -22.61 -6.20 -22.50
C ASN A 346 -22.93 -5.27 -21.33
N MET A 347 -23.09 -5.80 -20.11
CA MET A 347 -23.31 -4.98 -18.90
C MET A 347 -22.12 -4.05 -18.65
N VAL A 348 -20.89 -4.55 -18.74
CA VAL A 348 -19.68 -3.75 -18.55
C VAL A 348 -19.56 -2.69 -19.65
N SER A 349 -19.81 -3.06 -20.91
CA SER A 349 -19.83 -2.11 -22.04
C SER A 349 -20.91 -1.04 -21.87
N ASP A 350 -22.08 -1.39 -21.36
CA ASP A 350 -23.18 -0.45 -21.09
C ASP A 350 -22.86 0.46 -19.91
N ILE A 351 -22.29 -0.08 -18.83
CA ILE A 351 -21.81 0.71 -17.68
C ILE A 351 -20.82 1.77 -18.19
N LEU A 352 -19.85 1.38 -19.01
CA LEU A 352 -18.88 2.30 -19.59
C LEU A 352 -19.48 3.27 -20.60
N GLY A 353 -20.61 2.93 -21.23
CA GLY A 353 -21.33 3.78 -22.19
C GLY A 353 -22.41 4.68 -21.59
N TRP A 354 -22.81 4.45 -20.33
CA TRP A 354 -23.92 5.16 -19.67
C TRP A 354 -23.53 5.99 -18.46
N ILE A 355 -22.34 5.76 -17.90
CA ILE A 355 -21.83 6.55 -16.79
C ILE A 355 -21.37 7.90 -17.37
N ASP A 356 -22.15 8.93 -17.08
CA ASP A 356 -21.73 10.32 -17.21
C ASP A 356 -21.13 10.81 -15.88
N ASP A 357 -20.24 11.80 -15.94
CA ASP A 357 -19.68 12.47 -14.75
C ASP A 357 -20.82 13.08 -13.90
N GLY A 358 -21.17 12.38 -12.81
CA GLY A 358 -22.23 12.78 -11.89
C GLY A 358 -23.24 11.68 -11.56
N ASP A 359 -23.19 10.53 -12.24
CA ASP A 359 -24.07 9.40 -11.92
C ASP A 359 -23.72 8.79 -10.55
N SER A 360 -24.70 8.74 -9.66
CA SER A 360 -24.56 8.06 -8.37
C SER A 360 -24.58 6.53 -8.55
N THR A 361 -23.96 5.80 -7.62
CA THR A 361 -24.00 4.33 -7.62
C THR A 361 -25.44 3.79 -7.66
N GLN A 362 -26.40 4.48 -7.02
CA GLN A 362 -27.83 4.10 -7.08
C GLN A 362 -28.44 4.29 -8.47
N SER A 363 -28.08 5.34 -9.19
CA SER A 363 -28.51 5.59 -10.58
C SER A 363 -28.03 4.48 -11.51
N ILE A 364 -26.74 4.12 -11.39
CA ILE A 364 -26.11 3.06 -12.19
C ILE A 364 -26.78 1.71 -11.93
N VAL A 365 -26.98 1.37 -10.64
CA VAL A 365 -27.66 0.13 -10.24
C VAL A 365 -29.11 0.09 -10.74
N ALA A 366 -29.83 1.21 -10.71
CA ALA A 366 -31.19 1.29 -11.24
C ALA A 366 -31.22 1.09 -12.77
N LYS A 367 -30.30 1.72 -13.52
CA LYS A 367 -30.18 1.55 -14.99
C LYS A 367 -29.87 0.09 -15.36
N LEU A 368 -28.93 -0.53 -14.66
CA LEU A 368 -28.60 -1.95 -14.82
C LEU A 368 -29.79 -2.84 -14.49
N GLY A 369 -30.44 -2.58 -13.37
CA GLY A 369 -31.62 -3.32 -12.91
C GLY A 369 -32.80 -3.23 -13.88
N VAL A 370 -32.93 -2.15 -14.67
CA VAL A 370 -33.96 -1.99 -15.70
C VAL A 370 -33.60 -2.73 -16.98
N LYS A 371 -32.35 -2.59 -17.49
CA LYS A 371 -31.98 -3.22 -18.77
C LYS A 371 -31.79 -4.72 -18.68
N TYR A 372 -31.17 -5.17 -17.58
CA TYR A 372 -30.85 -6.57 -17.36
C TYR A 372 -31.87 -7.26 -16.44
N ALA A 373 -33.02 -6.62 -16.18
CA ALA A 373 -34.08 -7.14 -15.33
C ALA A 373 -34.50 -8.56 -15.72
N SER A 374 -34.69 -8.79 -17.03
CA SER A 374 -35.12 -10.09 -17.58
C SER A 374 -34.04 -11.15 -17.47
N ASP A 375 -32.79 -10.77 -17.70
CA ASP A 375 -31.65 -11.67 -17.62
C ASP A 375 -31.46 -12.09 -16.15
N ILE A 376 -31.48 -11.14 -15.22
CA ILE A 376 -31.42 -11.36 -13.76
C ILE A 376 -32.62 -12.18 -13.25
N ALA A 377 -33.83 -11.93 -13.76
CA ALA A 377 -35.02 -12.68 -13.37
C ALA A 377 -35.00 -14.14 -13.85
N SER A 378 -34.30 -14.44 -14.94
CA SER A 378 -34.19 -15.81 -15.48
C SER A 378 -33.30 -16.74 -14.64
N ILE A 379 -32.59 -16.19 -13.65
CA ILE A 379 -31.64 -16.90 -12.78
C ILE A 379 -32.34 -17.54 -11.56
N TYR A 380 -33.57 -17.14 -11.26
CA TYR A 380 -34.40 -17.78 -10.24
C TYR A 380 -35.51 -18.62 -10.91
N PRO A 381 -35.50 -19.95 -10.77
CA PRO A 381 -36.63 -20.79 -11.18
C PRO A 381 -37.88 -20.58 -10.31
#